data_AF-A0A257HFQ8-F1
#
_entry.id   AF-A0A257HFQ8-F1
#
_cell.length_a   1.000
_cell.length_b   1.000
_cell.length_c   1.000
_cell.angle_alpha   90.00
_cell.angle_beta   90.00
_cell.angle_gamma   90.00
#
_symmetry.space_group_name_H-M   'P 1'
#
loop_
_entity.id
_entity.type
_entity.pdbx_description
1 polymer ?
#
loop_
_entity_poly.entity_id
_entity_poly.type
_entity_poly.pdbx_seq_one_letter_code
_entity_poly.pdbx_strand_id
1 'polypeptide(L)' 'MSEAISKEAFQALIDRAGLTLTPPQFDELRIAYGYLQAMRERVRKPRGYDAEPAHIFKPAER' A
#
# COMPACT_ATOMS: atom_id res chain seq x y z
N MET A 1 7.60 -20.16 1.42
CA MET A 1 7.01 -18.81 1.61
C MET A 1 5.53 -18.95 1.35
N SER A 2 4.67 -18.74 2.35
CA SER A 2 3.22 -18.69 2.10
C SER A 2 2.92 -17.52 1.16
N GLU A 3 1.98 -17.72 0.24
CA GLU A 3 1.60 -16.69 -0.71
C GLU A 3 0.85 -15.58 0.04
N ALA A 4 1.44 -14.37 0.11
CA ALA A 4 0.88 -13.26 0.89
C ALA A 4 -0.42 -12.69 0.30
N ILE A 5 -0.60 -12.87 -1.02
CA ILE A 5 -1.79 -12.47 -1.78
C ILE A 5 -1.88 -13.33 -3.05
N SER A 6 -3.08 -13.79 -3.39
CA SER A 6 -3.31 -14.54 -4.63
C SER A 6 -3.11 -13.64 -5.85
N LYS A 7 -2.91 -14.24 -7.03
CA LYS A 7 -2.77 -13.49 -8.28
C LYS A 7 -4.01 -12.68 -8.61
N GLU A 8 -5.20 -13.24 -8.40
CA GLU A 8 -6.48 -12.61 -8.69
C GLU A 8 -6.71 -11.39 -7.80
N ALA A 9 -6.43 -11.54 -6.49
CA ALA A 9 -6.53 -10.43 -5.54
C ALA A 9 -5.52 -9.33 -5.84
N PHE A 10 -4.30 -9.68 -6.27
CA PHE A 10 -3.30 -8.70 -6.67
C PHE A 10 -3.69 -7.99 -7.97
N GLN A 11 -4.22 -8.71 -8.97
CA GLN A 11 -4.70 -8.13 -10.22
C GLN A 11 -5.81 -7.09 -9.97
N ALA A 12 -6.75 -7.37 -9.07
CA ALA A 12 -7.78 -6.41 -8.71
C ALA A 12 -7.22 -5.08 -8.14
N LEU A 13 -6.08 -5.12 -7.43
CA LEU A 13 -5.39 -3.92 -6.95
C LEU A 13 -4.73 -3.14 -8.09
N ILE A 14 -4.12 -3.85 -9.05
CA ILE A 14 -3.49 -3.26 -10.23
C ILE A 14 -4.54 -2.56 -11.11
N ASP A 15 -5.67 -3.21 -11.35
CA ASP A 15 -6.78 -2.66 -12.13
C ASP A 15 -7.35 -1.40 -11.47
N ARG A 16 -7.56 -1.45 -10.15
CA ARG A 16 -8.00 -0.29 -9.37
C ARG A 16 -7.02 0.88 -9.43
N ALA A 17 -5.72 0.60 -9.48
CA ALA A 17 -4.68 1.61 -9.59
C ALA A 17 -4.51 2.15 -11.01
N GLY A 18 -5.17 1.55 -12.02
CA GLY A 18 -5.03 1.93 -13.42
C GLY A 18 -3.64 1.65 -13.98
N LEU A 19 -2.94 0.64 -13.44
CA LEU A 19 -1.57 0.30 -13.83
C LEU A 19 -1.56 -0.82 -14.87
N THR A 20 -0.71 -0.70 -15.88
CA THR A 20 -0.40 -1.78 -16.82
C THR A 20 0.99 -2.30 -16.54
N LEU A 21 1.10 -3.58 -16.20
CA LEU A 21 2.37 -4.21 -15.82
C LEU A 21 2.76 -5.28 -16.84
N THR A 22 4.06 -5.41 -17.07
CA THR A 22 4.62 -6.60 -17.72
C THR A 22 4.56 -7.80 -16.75
N PRO A 23 4.58 -9.06 -17.25
CA PRO A 23 4.54 -10.23 -16.38
C PRO A 23 5.66 -10.26 -15.30
N PRO A 24 6.93 -9.90 -15.61
CA PRO A 24 7.98 -9.82 -14.59
C PRO A 24 7.69 -8.78 -13.50
N GLN A 25 7.15 -7.60 -13.87
CA GLN A 25 6.79 -6.55 -12.91
C GLN A 25 5.63 -6.99 -12.01
N PHE A 26 4.65 -7.69 -12.57
CA PHE A 26 3.54 -8.23 -11.81
C PHE A 26 4.03 -9.18 -10.72
N ASP A 27 4.88 -10.15 -11.08
CA ASP A 27 5.42 -11.11 -10.13
C ASP A 27 6.32 -10.45 -9.09
N GLU A 28 7.19 -9.53 -9.49
CA GLU A 28 8.06 -8.79 -8.57
C GLU A 28 7.26 -7.99 -7.54
N LEU A 29 6.28 -7.20 -7.98
CA LEU A 29 5.47 -6.38 -7.08
C LEU A 29 4.57 -7.23 -6.17
N ARG A 30 4.06 -8.36 -6.68
CA ARG A 30 3.27 -9.30 -5.89
C ARG A 30 4.11 -9.97 -4.81
N ILE A 31 5.36 -10.32 -5.09
CA ILE A 31 6.31 -10.81 -4.09
C ILE A 31 6.58 -9.70 -3.05
N ALA A 32 6.80 -8.47 -3.51
CA ALA A 32 7.09 -7.33 -2.65
C ALA A 32 5.93 -6.97 -1.70
N TYR A 33 4.69 -7.31 -2.04
CA TYR A 33 3.51 -7.08 -1.21
C TYR A 33 3.67 -7.64 0.22
N GLY A 34 4.30 -8.81 0.37
CA GLY A 34 4.55 -9.39 1.69
C GLY A 34 5.45 -8.53 2.58
N TYR A 35 6.47 -7.89 2.00
CA TYR A 35 7.36 -6.98 2.72
C TYR A 35 6.64 -5.70 3.14
N LEU A 36 5.75 -5.18 2.30
CA LEU A 36 4.93 -4.01 2.64
C LEU A 36 3.96 -4.31 3.78
N GLN A 37 3.37 -5.52 3.81
CA GLN A 37 2.54 -5.94 4.94
C GLN A 37 3.35 -5.97 6.24
N ALA A 38 4.54 -6.57 6.22
CA ALA A 38 5.41 -6.58 7.39
C ALA A 38 5.81 -5.16 7.83
N MET A 39 6.04 -4.25 6.88
CA MET A 39 6.32 -2.84 7.19
C MET A 39 5.11 -2.17 7.84
N ARG A 40 3.91 -2.39 7.29
CA ARG A 40 2.66 -1.83 7.79
C ARG A 40 2.40 -2.23 9.24
N GLU A 41 2.60 -3.50 9.58
CA GLU A 41 2.43 -3.98 10.96
C GLU A 41 3.44 -3.34 11.93
N ARG A 42 4.68 -3.08 11.50
CA ARG A 42 5.69 -2.40 12.33
C ARG A 42 5.33 -0.94 12.64
N VAL A 43 4.71 -0.24 11.70
CA VAL A 43 4.37 1.20 11.87
C VAL A 43 3.00 1.41 12.51
N ARG A 44 2.13 0.39 12.53
CA ARG A 44 0.79 0.46 13.11
C ARG A 44 0.85 0.36 14.64
N LYS A 45 1.13 1.50 15.28
CA LYS A 45 1.06 1.68 16.73
C LYS A 45 -0.28 2.32 17.12
N PRO A 46 -0.83 2.06 18.31
CA PRO A 46 -1.98 2.81 18.82
C PRO A 46 -1.71 4.31 18.77
N ARG A 47 -2.67 5.09 18.28
CA ARG A 47 -2.61 6.55 18.22
C ARG A 47 -3.80 7.11 18.98
N GLY A 48 -3.58 8.20 19.71
CA GLY A 48 -4.67 8.99 20.29
C GLY A 48 -5.56 9.56 19.20
N TYR A 49 -6.80 9.88 19.54
CA TYR A 49 -7.75 10.51 18.60
C TYR A 49 -7.27 11.92 18.16
N ASP A 50 -6.49 12.56 19.02
CA ASP A 50 -5.81 13.85 18.84
C ASP A 50 -4.50 13.76 18.05
N ALA A 51 -4.10 12.56 17.60
CA ALA A 51 -2.87 12.38 16.82
C ALA A 51 -3.04 12.96 15.41
N GLU A 52 -2.62 14.21 15.24
CA GLU A 52 -2.70 14.93 13.98
C GLU A 52 -1.80 14.31 12.87
N PRO A 53 -2.19 14.42 11.59
CA PRO A 53 -1.33 14.07 10.46
C PRO A 53 -0.08 14.95 10.39
N ALA A 54 1.00 14.43 9.81
CA ALA A 54 2.24 15.18 9.60
C ALA A 54 2.07 16.43 8.71
N HIS A 55 1.06 16.41 7.83
CA HIS A 55 0.69 17.52 6.98
C HIS A 55 -0.78 17.86 7.16
N ILE A 56 -1.06 19.10 7.55
CA ILE A 56 -2.39 19.66 7.69
C ILE A 56 -2.61 20.63 6.54
N PHE A 57 -3.81 20.60 5.96
CA PHE A 57 -4.19 21.52 4.88
C PHE A 57 -4.06 22.98 5.33
N LYS A 58 -3.41 23.80 4.50
CA LYS A 58 -3.34 25.25 4.66
C LYS A 58 -3.93 25.90 3.41
N PRO A 59 -5.12 26.52 3.48
CA PRO A 59 -5.68 27.23 2.34
C PRO A 59 -4.78 28.40 1.95
N ALA A 60 -4.72 28.71 0.65
CA ALA A 60 -4.03 29.90 0.17
C ALA A 60 -4.76 31.17 0.64
N GLU A 61 -4.01 32.20 1.05
CA GLU A 61 -4.56 33.54 1.30
C GLU A 61 -5.02 34.15 -0.04
N ARG A 62 -6.17 34.81 -0.03
CA ARG A 62 -6.77 35.46 -1.21
C ARG A 62 -6.14 36.82 -1.48
#